data_AF-X0Y969-F1
#
_entry.id   AF-X0Y969-F1
#
_cell.length_a   1.000
_cell.length_b   1.000
_cell.length_c   1.000
_cell.angle_alpha   90.00
_cell.angle_beta   90.00
_cell.angle_gamma   90.00
#
_symmetry.space_group_name_H-M   'P 1'
#
loop_
_entity.id
_entity.type
_entity.pdbx_description
1 polymer ?
#
loop_
_entity_poly.entity_id
_entity_poly.type
_entity_poly.pdbx_seq_one_letter_code
_entity_poly.pdbx_strand_id
1 'polypeptide(L)' 'NVYTTSSRAMGIIGIANDLESAEKVAEQGVGCISGKLFYRKDIGTSKLLQKRIDHMNSLLK' A
#
# COMPACT_ATOMS: atom_id res chain seq x y z
N ASN A 1 21.77 6.83 6.54
CA ASN A 1 21.82 5.99 5.33
C ASN A 1 21.05 4.70 5.56
N VAL A 2 20.11 4.35 4.66
CA VAL A 2 19.38 3.08 4.71
C VAL A 2 20.14 2.03 3.90
N TYR A 3 20.37 0.86 4.48
CA TYR A 3 21.05 -0.28 3.83
C TYR A 3 20.08 -1.46 3.75
N THR A 4 19.92 -2.01 2.55
CA THR A 4 18.98 -3.11 2.26
C THR A 4 19.72 -4.22 1.52
N THR A 5 19.32 -5.48 1.72
CA THR A 5 19.93 -6.61 1.01
C THR A 5 19.33 -6.79 -0.39
N SER A 6 18.02 -7.02 -0.49
CA SER A 6 17.34 -7.31 -1.76
C SER A 6 15.89 -6.77 -1.80
N SER A 7 15.00 -7.40 -2.58
CA SER A 7 13.62 -6.95 -2.80
C SER A 7 12.78 -6.91 -1.51
N ARG A 8 11.78 -6.02 -1.45
CA ARG A 8 10.81 -5.91 -0.33
C ARG A 8 11.50 -5.73 1.03
N ALA A 9 12.36 -4.72 1.12
CA ALA A 9 13.18 -4.47 2.29
C ALA A 9 12.40 -4.03 3.55
N MET A 10 11.21 -3.45 3.40
CA MET A 10 10.39 -2.96 4.50
C MET A 10 8.89 -3.14 4.21
N GLY A 11 8.11 -3.29 5.28
CA GLY A 11 6.65 -3.24 5.24
C GLY A 11 6.13 -2.21 6.23
N ILE A 12 5.30 -1.29 5.74
CA ILE A 12 4.61 -0.28 6.55
C ILE A 12 3.12 -0.63 6.55
N ILE A 13 2.53 -0.74 7.73
CA ILE A 13 1.15 -1.19 7.91
C ILE A 13 0.41 -0.14 8.72
N GLY A 14 -0.65 0.43 8.14
CA GLY A 14 -1.60 1.28 8.86
C GLY A 14 -2.73 0.44 9.45
N ILE A 15 -3.09 0.70 10.70
CA ILE A 15 -4.16 0.00 11.41
C ILE A 15 -5.23 1.04 11.76
N ALA A 16 -6.46 0.79 11.31
CA ALA A 16 -7.62 1.64 11.58
C ALA A 16 -8.91 0.84 11.43
N ASN A 17 -10.06 1.48 11.72
CA ASN A 17 -11.38 0.86 11.62
C ASN A 17 -11.89 0.74 10.18
N ASP A 18 -11.30 1.46 9.25
CA ASP A 18 -11.65 1.45 7.83
C ASP A 18 -10.40 1.53 6.96
N LEU A 19 -10.54 1.14 5.69
CA LEU A 19 -9.43 1.04 4.75
C LEU A 19 -8.82 2.39 4.37
N GLU A 20 -9.62 3.44 4.25
CA GLU A 20 -9.14 4.78 3.87
C GLU A 20 -8.29 5.37 5.00
N SER A 21 -8.74 5.24 6.25
CA SER A 21 -7.98 5.63 7.43
C SER A 21 -6.70 4.80 7.56
N ALA A 22 -6.77 3.49 7.34
CA ALA A 22 -5.59 2.61 7.37
C ALA A 22 -4.56 2.98 6.29
N GLU A 23 -5.01 3.28 5.07
CA GLU A 23 -4.15 3.79 3.99
C GLU A 23 -3.44 5.08 4.41
N LYS A 24 -4.19 6.07 4.94
CA LYS A 24 -3.61 7.35 5.39
C LYS A 24 -2.53 7.17 6.45
N VAL A 25 -2.75 6.28 7.43
CA VAL A 25 -1.75 5.98 8.47
C VAL A 25 -0.51 5.33 7.84
N ALA A 26 -0.68 4.41 6.90
CA ALA A 26 0.44 3.77 6.20
C ALA A 26 1.26 4.81 5.40
N GLU A 27 0.61 5.69 4.64
CA GLU A 27 1.28 6.75 3.88
C GLU A 27 2.02 7.75 4.78
N GLN A 28 1.43 8.12 5.93
CA GLN A 28 2.12 8.95 6.92
C GLN A 28 3.41 8.27 7.42
N GLY A 29 3.35 6.97 7.72
CA GLY A 29 4.53 6.18 8.12
C GLY A 29 5.59 6.12 7.02
N VAL A 30 5.19 5.98 5.76
CA VAL A 30 6.11 6.02 4.61
C VAL A 30 6.77 7.39 4.45
N GLY A 31 6.04 8.49 4.67
CA GLY A 31 6.55 9.86 4.59
C GLY A 31 7.70 10.16 5.57
N CYS A 32 7.81 9.40 6.66
CA CYS A 32 8.91 9.51 7.63
C CYS A 32 10.22 8.85 7.15
N ILE A 33 10.21 8.15 6.02
CA ILE A 33 11.35 7.37 5.52
C ILE A 33 12.08 8.16 4.44
N SER A 34 13.38 8.38 4.65
CA SER A 34 14.27 9.01 3.67
C SER A 34 15.31 8.03 3.13
N GLY A 35 15.46 7.93 1.80
CA GLY A 35 16.49 7.10 1.17
C GLY A 35 16.16 6.68 -0.26
N LYS A 36 17.01 5.84 -0.86
CA LYS A 36 16.81 5.26 -2.20
C LYS A 36 15.85 4.07 -2.14
N LEU A 37 14.60 4.33 -1.74
CA LEU A 37 13.54 3.34 -1.61
C LEU A 37 12.39 3.70 -2.54
N PHE A 38 11.70 2.67 -3.02
CA PHE A 38 10.53 2.82 -3.88
C PHE A 38 9.37 2.04 -3.28
N TYR A 39 8.18 2.61 -3.39
CA TYR A 39 6.96 1.99 -2.95
C TYR A 39 5.81 2.35 -3.90
N ARG A 40 4.72 1.61 -3.81
CA ARG A 40 3.50 1.85 -4.59
C ARG A 40 2.53 2.73 -3.80
N LYS A 41 2.05 3.80 -4.42
CA LYS A 41 1.09 4.77 -3.85
C LYS A 41 -0.38 4.39 -4.05
N ASP A 42 -0.64 3.30 -4.78
CA ASP A 42 -2.00 2.86 -5.10
C ASP A 42 -2.51 1.74 -4.19
N ILE A 43 -1.67 1.26 -3.26
CA ILE A 43 -2.02 0.21 -2.30
C ILE A 43 -3.09 0.72 -1.35
N GLY A 44 -4.18 -0.04 -1.18
CA GLY A 44 -5.28 0.33 -0.29
C GLY A 44 -6.31 1.30 -0.89
N THR A 45 -5.98 1.99 -2.00
CA THR A 45 -6.90 2.95 -2.62
C THR A 45 -8.21 2.31 -3.07
N SER A 46 -9.32 3.05 -2.93
CA SER A 46 -10.65 2.61 -3.38
C SER A 46 -10.66 2.26 -4.87
N LYS A 47 -9.87 2.98 -5.70
CA LYS A 47 -9.75 2.70 -7.13
C LYS A 47 -9.12 1.33 -7.40
N LEU A 48 -8.03 0.98 -6.69
CA LEU A 48 -7.39 -0.32 -6.84
C LEU A 48 -8.29 -1.45 -6.32
N LEU A 49 -8.98 -1.22 -5.20
CA LEU A 49 -9.94 -2.16 -4.63
C LEU A 49 -11.09 -2.44 -5.61
N GLN A 50 -11.72 -1.39 -6.14
CA GLN A 50 -12.81 -1.53 -7.11
C GLN A 50 -12.36 -2.29 -8.35
N LYS A 51 -11.17 -1.96 -8.89
CA LYS A 51 -10.60 -2.69 -10.03
C LYS A 51 -10.45 -4.20 -9.76
N ARG A 52 -10.06 -4.59 -8.54
CA ARG A 52 -9.94 -6.00 -8.16
C ARG A 52 -11.31 -6.67 -8.01
N ILE A 53 -12.28 -5.98 -7.41
CA ILE A 53 -13.66 -6.46 -7.28
C ILE A 53 -14.27 -6.69 -8.66
N ASP A 54 -14.17 -5.70 -9.56
CA ASP A 54 -14.71 -5.78 -10.92
C ASP A 54 -14.06 -6.92 -11.71
N HIS A 55 -12.74 -7.09 -11.59
CA HIS A 55 -12.04 -8.19 -12.22
C HIS A 55 -12.54 -9.54 -11.72
N MET A 56 -12.67 -9.73 -10.40
CA MET A 56 -13.20 -10.98 -9.84
C MET A 56 -14.63 -11.24 -10.30
N ASN A 57 -15.50 -10.21 -10.29
CA ASN A 57 -16.87 -10.32 -10.80
C ASN A 57 -16.91 -10.69 -12.29
N SER A 58 -15.95 -10.24 -13.08
CA SER A 58 -15.86 -10.61 -14.51
C SER A 58 -15.50 -12.07 -14.74
N LEU A 59 -14.80 -12.70 -13.80
CA LEU A 59 -14.42 -14.12 -13.86
C LEU A 59 -15.52 -15.07 -13.37
N LEU A 60 -16.51 -14.55 -12.64
CA LEU A 60 -17.65 -15.32 -12.12
C LEU A 60 -18.82 -15.43 -13.13
N LYS A 61 -18.70 -14.78 -14.29
CA LYS A 61 -19.63 -14.91 -15.42
C LYS A 61 -19.21 -16.05 -16.33
#